data_AF-A0A256H1V0-F1
#
_entry.id   AF-A0A256H1V0-F1
#
_cell.length_a   1.000
_cell.length_b   1.000
_cell.length_c   1.000
_cell.angle_alpha   90.00
_cell.angle_beta   90.00
_cell.angle_gamma   90.00
#
_symmetry.space_group_name_H-M   'P 1'
#
loop_
_entity.id
_entity.type
_entity.pdbx_description
1 polymer ?
#
loop_
_entity_poly.entity_id
_entity_poly.type
_entity_poly.pdbx_seq_one_letter_code
_entity_poly.pdbx_strand_id
1 'polypeptide(L)'
;MRLTVVSTLLRIVRDVLIPGSIVVHLDSWSTFSRRSHRSPKSRKGTFERKVGQWIIRSTVLTEHSTRSVVLPQPTTRSTLQRLNGISARSSGYSPKVSVVTRSRLRSPLERTLPTGWFVVSNTDQTVSPSRLATYVECPRRYEYQYDQRIEPPPDGEQYKNRGIVYHETIAAVCNETGDTEDEADIIEYARRYFEDLWSRECSPDDYKTLSHYEYDRKLTRTGIDSYFENGPGVKHARNSVATEVTVETEYKRTKVNGRIDNVVQTDDGLSLVDYKGTLSNIITSRTVGKLKEHLEGDSYRPKLVKSAIQAAVYLEVIRETDLFEEGMDVSFVYYGILHDHEPVSTDEGIVPDVSGSGRDVTNLCMDNHGTIWQLIREAYQGILTWDFEPDPWSDIYRSTCDDCPYMEMCPDYLGEEVKIE
;
A
#
# COMPACT_ATOMS: atom_id res chain seq x y z
N MET A 1 -9.26 -42.69 -28.51
CA MET A 1 -10.72 -42.45 -28.34
C MET A 1 -11.16 -42.65 -26.88
N ARG A 2 -10.49 -41.98 -25.93
CA ARG A 2 -10.78 -42.00 -24.46
C ARG A 2 -10.53 -40.63 -23.79
N LEU A 3 -10.33 -39.57 -24.57
CA LEU A 3 -10.01 -38.22 -24.07
C LEU A 3 -11.15 -37.22 -24.22
N THR A 4 -12.25 -37.57 -24.89
CA THR A 4 -13.38 -36.65 -25.10
C THR A 4 -14.42 -36.70 -23.97
N VAL A 5 -14.40 -37.70 -23.10
CA VAL A 5 -15.40 -37.87 -22.02
C VAL A 5 -15.01 -37.15 -20.72
N VAL A 6 -13.72 -36.85 -20.52
CA VAL A 6 -13.25 -36.15 -19.31
C VAL A 6 -13.51 -34.64 -19.39
N SER A 7 -13.51 -34.05 -20.59
CA SER A 7 -13.74 -32.61 -20.77
C SER A 7 -15.22 -32.21 -20.61
N THR A 8 -16.15 -33.10 -20.95
CA THR A 8 -17.60 -32.85 -20.76
C THR A 8 -18.02 -33.00 -19.29
N LEU A 9 -17.40 -33.91 -18.53
CA LEU A 9 -17.70 -34.08 -17.11
C LEU A 9 -17.16 -32.92 -16.25
N LEU A 10 -16.02 -32.32 -16.61
CA LEU A 10 -15.48 -31.15 -15.91
C LEU A 10 -16.28 -29.86 -16.16
N ARG A 11 -16.99 -29.74 -17.29
CA ARG A 11 -17.91 -28.63 -17.54
C ARG A 11 -19.23 -28.75 -16.74
N ILE A 12 -19.79 -29.96 -16.62
CA ILE A 12 -21.04 -30.16 -15.87
C ILE A 12 -20.84 -30.00 -14.34
N VAL A 13 -19.63 -30.24 -13.83
CA VAL A 13 -19.31 -30.05 -12.40
C VAL A 13 -19.08 -28.58 -12.03
N ARG A 14 -18.70 -27.73 -13.00
CA ARG A 14 -18.53 -26.28 -12.79
C ARG A 14 -19.86 -25.52 -12.71
N ASP A 15 -20.91 -26.03 -13.34
CA ASP A 15 -22.20 -25.34 -13.46
C ASP A 15 -23.27 -25.76 -12.44
N VAL A 16 -22.97 -26.71 -11.52
CA VAL A 16 -23.97 -27.25 -10.57
C VAL A 16 -23.54 -27.22 -9.09
N LEU A 17 -22.33 -26.72 -8.75
CA LEU A 17 -21.87 -26.69 -7.36
C LEU A 17 -21.62 -25.27 -6.85
N ILE A 18 -22.43 -24.89 -5.85
CA ILE A 18 -22.22 -23.74 -4.97
C ILE A 18 -20.85 -23.89 -4.29
N PRO A 19 -19.99 -22.85 -4.24
CA PRO A 19 -18.72 -22.94 -3.54
C PRO A 19 -18.97 -22.99 -2.04
N GLY A 20 -18.62 -24.11 -1.42
CA GLY A 20 -18.68 -24.28 0.03
C GLY A 20 -18.90 -25.73 0.40
N SER A 21 -17.98 -26.29 1.19
CA SER A 21 -17.97 -27.64 1.80
C SER A 21 -17.16 -28.70 1.04
N ILE A 22 -15.84 -28.57 1.05
CA ILE A 22 -14.96 -29.75 1.09
C ILE A 22 -14.31 -29.76 2.47
N VAL A 23 -14.73 -30.71 3.31
CA VAL A 23 -14.03 -31.03 4.56
C VAL A 23 -13.16 -32.25 4.26
N VAL A 24 -11.84 -32.07 4.26
CA VAL A 24 -10.88 -33.18 4.17
C VAL A 24 -10.55 -33.60 5.60
N HIS A 25 -11.00 -34.79 6.01
CA HIS A 25 -10.53 -35.42 7.24
C HIS A 25 -9.28 -36.26 6.95
N LEU A 26 -8.18 -35.94 7.63
CA LEU A 26 -6.99 -36.79 7.71
C LEU A 26 -7.10 -37.68 8.94
N ASP A 27 -7.56 -38.92 8.77
CA ASP A 27 -7.55 -39.90 9.86
C ASP A 27 -6.37 -40.86 9.71
N SER A 28 -5.50 -40.85 10.72
CA SER A 28 -4.46 -41.85 10.97
C SER A 28 -5.09 -43.13 11.53
N TRP A 29 -4.69 -44.28 10.97
CA TRP A 29 -5.17 -45.58 11.45
C TRP A 29 -4.41 -46.01 12.71
N SER A 30 -5.17 -46.38 13.75
CA SER A 30 -4.75 -47.36 14.76
C SER A 30 -5.86 -48.41 14.97
N THR A 31 -5.44 -49.54 15.53
CA THR A 31 -5.98 -50.90 15.35
C THR A 31 -7.33 -51.26 16.01
N PHE A 32 -8.05 -52.13 15.31
CA PHE A 32 -9.19 -53.02 15.61
C PHE A 32 -9.58 -53.38 17.09
N SER A 33 -10.89 -53.35 17.39
CA SER A 33 -11.62 -54.38 18.18
C SER A 33 -13.16 -54.21 18.12
N ARG A 34 -13.92 -55.31 18.26
CA ARG A 34 -15.35 -55.55 17.94
C ARG A 34 -16.34 -55.29 19.12
N ARG A 35 -17.59 -54.84 18.84
CA ARG A 35 -18.89 -55.61 18.96
C ARG A 35 -20.18 -54.75 18.95
N SER A 36 -21.05 -55.07 17.97
CA SER A 36 -22.54 -55.19 17.93
C SER A 36 -23.52 -54.26 18.71
N HIS A 37 -24.46 -53.62 17.98
CA HIS A 37 -25.93 -53.85 18.03
C HIS A 37 -26.69 -53.07 16.92
N ARG A 38 -27.93 -53.50 16.58
CA ARG A 38 -28.67 -53.27 15.30
C ARG A 38 -29.73 -52.13 15.30
N SER A 39 -29.80 -51.39 14.16
CA SER A 39 -30.95 -50.75 13.42
C SER A 39 -31.86 -49.66 14.05
N PRO A 40 -32.59 -48.80 13.28
CA PRO A 40 -33.05 -48.96 11.88
C PRO A 40 -32.79 -47.82 10.86
N LYS A 41 -32.42 -48.26 9.65
CA LYS A 41 -32.65 -47.77 8.26
C LYS A 41 -32.91 -46.27 7.99
N SER A 42 -31.86 -45.58 7.53
CA SER A 42 -31.94 -44.59 6.45
C SER A 42 -31.19 -45.12 5.23
N ARG A 43 -31.73 -44.94 4.01
CA ARG A 43 -31.06 -45.36 2.76
C ARG A 43 -29.89 -44.41 2.50
N LYS A 44 -28.68 -44.80 2.92
CA LYS A 44 -27.42 -44.20 2.46
C LYS A 44 -26.92 -45.00 1.26
N GLY A 45 -26.80 -44.34 0.11
CA GLY A 45 -26.02 -44.87 -1.02
C GLY A 45 -24.58 -44.41 -0.86
N THR A 46 -23.67 -45.34 -0.55
CA THR A 46 -22.24 -45.06 -0.53
C THR A 46 -21.65 -45.56 -1.86
N PHE A 47 -21.00 -44.67 -2.61
CA PHE A 47 -20.21 -45.07 -3.77
C PHE A 47 -18.74 -45.15 -3.37
N GLU A 48 -18.12 -46.28 -3.68
CA GLU A 48 -16.69 -46.50 -3.52
C GLU A 48 -16.04 -46.61 -4.90
N ARG A 49 -14.94 -45.88 -5.10
CA ARG A 49 -14.09 -46.06 -6.27
C ARG A 49 -12.63 -46.04 -5.83
N LYS A 50 -11.88 -47.06 -6.26
CA LYS A 50 -10.42 -47.11 -6.09
C LYS A 50 -9.75 -46.28 -7.17
N VAL A 51 -8.82 -45.42 -6.75
CA VAL A 51 -7.89 -44.72 -7.64
C VAL A 51 -6.49 -44.95 -7.07
N GLY A 52 -5.71 -45.81 -7.72
CA GLY A 52 -4.41 -46.24 -7.19
C GLY A 52 -4.54 -46.97 -5.85
N GLN A 53 -3.66 -46.66 -4.89
CA GLN A 53 -3.70 -47.23 -3.53
C GLN A 53 -4.76 -46.61 -2.61
N TRP A 54 -5.51 -45.60 -3.08
CA TRP A 54 -6.45 -44.84 -2.27
C TRP A 54 -7.91 -45.25 -2.52
N ILE A 55 -8.70 -45.26 -1.45
CA ILE A 55 -10.16 -45.46 -1.50
C ILE A 55 -10.82 -44.14 -1.15
N ILE A 56 -11.57 -43.58 -2.09
CA ILE A 56 -12.39 -42.38 -1.86
C ILE A 56 -13.83 -42.84 -1.56
N ARG A 57 -14.36 -42.41 -0.42
CA ARG A 57 -15.76 -42.61 -0.03
C ARG A 57 -16.47 -41.28 0.01
N SER A 58 -17.57 -41.17 -0.72
CA SER A 58 -18.45 -40.00 -0.69
C SER A 58 -19.81 -40.42 -0.15
N THR A 59 -20.32 -39.65 0.81
CA THR A 59 -21.67 -39.83 1.38
C THR A 59 -22.50 -38.62 0.98
N VAL A 60 -23.61 -38.84 0.26
CA VAL A 60 -24.56 -37.78 -0.07
C VAL A 60 -25.61 -37.72 1.04
N LEU A 61 -25.80 -36.53 1.62
CA LEU A 61 -26.92 -36.22 2.50
C LEU A 61 -27.85 -35.25 1.77
N THR A 62 -29.12 -35.60 1.66
CA THR A 62 -30.18 -34.70 1.16
C THR A 62 -30.99 -34.22 2.36
N GLU A 63 -30.97 -32.93 2.65
CA GLU A 63 -31.91 -32.30 3.60
C GLU A 63 -33.07 -31.63 2.87
N HIS A 64 -34.29 -31.92 3.34
CA HIS A 64 -35.52 -31.28 2.90
C HIS A 64 -35.81 -30.02 3.76
N SER A 65 -36.13 -28.92 3.09
CA SER A 65 -36.55 -27.64 3.65
C SER A 65 -37.92 -27.70 4.33
N THR A 66 -38.04 -27.11 5.52
CA THR A 66 -39.30 -26.63 6.08
C THR A 66 -39.16 -25.17 6.54
N ARG A 67 -40.00 -24.29 5.98
CA ARG A 67 -40.14 -22.87 6.32
C ARG A 67 -40.81 -22.68 7.69
N SER A 68 -40.33 -21.70 8.46
CA SER A 68 -41.09 -21.05 9.54
C SER A 68 -40.99 -19.54 9.40
N VAL A 69 -42.15 -18.88 9.40
CA VAL A 69 -42.37 -17.42 9.34
C VAL A 69 -42.49 -16.89 10.76
N VAL A 70 -41.79 -15.80 11.09
CA VAL A 70 -42.02 -15.03 12.33
C VAL A 70 -42.21 -13.55 11.98
N LEU A 71 -43.36 -13.01 12.38
CA LEU A 71 -43.75 -11.60 12.28
C LEU A 71 -43.26 -10.81 13.51
N PRO A 72 -42.98 -9.49 13.40
CA PRO A 72 -42.73 -8.64 14.56
C PRO A 72 -44.04 -8.04 15.11
N GLN A 73 -44.13 -7.89 16.43
CA GLN A 73 -45.14 -7.11 17.15
C GLN A 73 -44.49 -5.91 17.86
N PRO A 74 -45.22 -4.79 18.04
CA PRO A 74 -44.66 -3.50 18.43
C PRO A 74 -44.80 -3.22 19.93
N THR A 75 -43.95 -2.34 20.48
CA THR A 75 -44.20 -1.69 21.77
C THR A 75 -44.17 -0.17 21.64
N THR A 76 -45.36 0.42 21.75
CA THR A 76 -45.61 1.83 22.03
C THR A 76 -45.68 2.09 23.54
N ARG A 77 -45.10 3.18 24.04
CA ARG A 77 -45.81 4.13 24.93
C ARG A 77 -45.07 5.46 25.11
N SER A 78 -45.85 6.51 24.89
CA SER A 78 -45.62 7.96 25.03
C SER A 78 -45.79 8.47 26.46
N THR A 79 -45.30 9.69 26.76
CA THR A 79 -45.97 10.86 27.44
C THR A 79 -44.94 12.04 27.48
N LEU A 80 -45.07 13.12 26.68
CA LEU A 80 -45.54 14.52 26.99
C LEU A 80 -44.75 15.23 28.13
N GLN A 81 -44.28 16.50 28.09
CA GLN A 81 -44.71 17.75 27.42
C GLN A 81 -43.68 18.93 27.56
N ARG A 82 -43.74 19.90 26.61
CA ARG A 82 -43.52 21.39 26.66
C ARG A 82 -42.15 21.99 27.09
N LEU A 83 -41.65 23.14 26.60
CA LEU A 83 -41.92 24.11 25.51
C LEU A 83 -40.76 25.16 25.48
N ASN A 84 -40.67 25.92 24.37
CA ASN A 84 -39.84 27.13 24.10
C ASN A 84 -38.39 26.82 23.69
N GLY A 85 -37.85 27.23 22.55
CA GLY A 85 -38.16 28.34 21.64
C GLY A 85 -36.95 29.27 21.61
N ILE A 86 -36.15 29.24 20.53
CA ILE A 86 -35.31 30.35 20.00
C ILE A 86 -34.71 29.86 18.67
N SER A 87 -34.87 30.69 17.64
CA SER A 87 -34.28 30.56 16.30
C SER A 87 -32.94 31.30 16.26
N ALA A 88 -31.89 30.72 15.65
CA ALA A 88 -30.91 31.46 14.83
C ALA A 88 -29.84 30.54 14.20
N ARG A 89 -29.69 30.70 12.88
CA ARG A 89 -28.45 30.81 12.08
C ARG A 89 -27.50 29.61 11.83
N SER A 90 -27.08 29.60 10.56
CA SER A 90 -25.82 29.14 9.96
C SER A 90 -25.44 27.66 10.07
N SER A 91 -25.82 26.89 9.04
CA SER A 91 -25.15 25.63 8.71
C SER A 91 -23.82 25.90 7.99
N GLY A 92 -22.79 26.24 8.76
CA GLY A 92 -21.40 26.06 8.35
C GLY A 92 -21.00 24.62 8.70
N TYR A 93 -20.85 23.78 7.70
CA TYR A 93 -20.31 22.43 7.88
C TYR A 93 -18.78 22.57 7.94
N SER A 94 -18.21 22.43 9.12
CA SER A 94 -16.77 22.43 9.36
C SER A 94 -16.38 20.98 9.69
N PRO A 95 -15.60 20.28 8.86
CA PRO A 95 -15.13 18.95 9.21
C PRO A 95 -14.07 19.08 10.29
N LYS A 96 -14.23 18.32 11.38
CA LYS A 96 -13.25 18.23 12.46
C LYS A 96 -12.01 17.50 11.96
N VAL A 97 -10.94 18.24 11.67
CA VAL A 97 -9.59 17.68 11.51
C VAL A 97 -9.06 17.33 12.90
N SER A 98 -8.54 16.11 13.05
CA SER A 98 -7.91 15.64 14.30
C SER A 98 -6.43 15.45 14.03
N VAL A 99 -5.59 16.35 14.52
CA VAL A 99 -4.13 16.12 14.58
C VAL A 99 -3.88 15.14 15.73
N VAL A 100 -3.53 13.90 15.40
CA VAL A 100 -3.23 12.86 16.42
C VAL A 100 -1.72 12.71 16.56
N THR A 101 -1.18 13.30 17.62
CA THR A 101 0.15 12.95 18.14
C THR A 101 0.03 11.65 18.95
N ARG A 102 0.81 10.62 18.57
CA ARG A 102 0.72 9.27 19.19
C ARG A 102 1.17 9.29 20.66
N SER A 103 0.21 9.02 21.55
CA SER A 103 0.45 8.57 22.92
C SER A 103 -0.05 7.13 23.06
N ARG A 104 0.80 6.25 23.62
CA ARG A 104 0.62 4.80 23.75
C ARG A 104 -0.59 4.46 24.62
N LEU A 105 -1.36 3.44 24.25
CA LEU A 105 -1.95 2.42 25.15
C LEU A 105 -2.63 1.30 24.33
N ARG A 106 -2.20 0.04 24.55
CA ARG A 106 -2.84 -1.20 24.08
C ARG A 106 -3.73 -1.77 25.19
N SER A 107 -4.93 -2.24 24.86
CA SER A 107 -5.45 -3.55 25.31
C SER A 107 -6.65 -4.01 24.45
N PRO A 108 -6.94 -5.32 24.40
CA PRO A 108 -7.78 -5.96 23.36
C PRO A 108 -9.15 -6.40 23.88
N LEU A 109 -10.19 -6.37 23.04
CA LEU A 109 -11.45 -7.09 23.29
C LEU A 109 -12.12 -7.54 21.98
N GLU A 110 -12.09 -8.86 21.80
CA GLU A 110 -13.08 -9.79 21.21
C GLU A 110 -14.11 -9.25 20.21
N ARG A 111 -14.00 -9.72 18.95
CA ARG A 111 -15.06 -9.66 17.93
C ARG A 111 -15.75 -11.01 17.81
N THR A 112 -17.02 -11.07 18.19
CA THR A 112 -17.97 -12.06 17.71
C THR A 112 -18.49 -11.62 16.33
N LEU A 113 -18.38 -12.48 15.31
CA LEU A 113 -18.90 -12.23 13.96
C LEU A 113 -20.30 -12.82 13.81
N PRO A 114 -21.31 -12.06 13.38
CA PRO A 114 -22.55 -12.62 12.83
C PRO A 114 -22.36 -12.98 11.36
N THR A 115 -22.80 -14.18 11.01
CA THR A 115 -22.83 -14.76 9.67
C THR A 115 -23.90 -14.06 8.82
N GLY A 116 -23.48 -13.40 7.75
CA GLY A 116 -24.37 -12.82 6.75
C GLY A 116 -23.57 -12.13 5.65
N TRP A 117 -23.48 -12.76 4.47
CA TRP A 117 -22.86 -12.18 3.28
C TRP A 117 -23.70 -11.01 2.76
N PHE A 118 -23.39 -9.81 3.24
CA PHE A 118 -23.68 -8.57 2.54
C PHE A 118 -22.43 -8.19 1.76
N VAL A 119 -22.58 -7.91 0.46
CA VAL A 119 -21.57 -7.14 -0.27
C VAL A 119 -21.58 -5.75 0.37
N VAL A 120 -20.68 -5.54 1.32
CA VAL A 120 -20.39 -4.20 1.82
C VAL A 120 -19.67 -3.52 0.67
N SER A 121 -20.39 -2.73 -0.13
CA SER A 121 -19.74 -1.71 -0.95
C SER A 121 -18.96 -0.84 0.03
N ASN A 122 -17.63 -0.96 0.01
CA ASN A 122 -16.75 -0.35 1.00
C ASN A 122 -16.58 1.14 0.66
N THR A 123 -17.69 1.88 0.51
CA THR A 123 -17.76 3.24 -0.07
C THR A 123 -17.04 4.31 0.77
N ASP A 124 -16.29 3.90 1.79
CA ASP A 124 -15.67 4.77 2.78
C ASP A 124 -14.20 4.42 3.06
N GLN A 125 -13.56 3.64 2.20
CA GLN A 125 -12.17 3.25 2.39
C GLN A 125 -11.25 4.45 2.10
N THR A 126 -10.54 4.94 3.12
CA THR A 126 -9.41 5.86 2.91
C THR A 126 -8.22 5.09 2.32
N VAL A 127 -7.66 5.61 1.23
CA VAL A 127 -6.51 5.01 0.51
C VAL A 127 -5.31 5.95 0.48
N SER A 128 -4.10 5.41 0.56
CA SER A 128 -2.90 6.22 0.42
C SER A 128 -2.45 6.38 -1.04
N PRO A 129 -1.66 7.42 -1.39
CA PRO A 129 -0.98 7.49 -2.67
C PRO A 129 -0.20 6.22 -3.00
N SER A 130 0.43 5.60 -2.00
CA SER A 130 1.13 4.32 -2.18
C SER A 130 0.19 3.17 -2.52
N ARG A 131 -0.98 3.08 -1.88
CA ARG A 131 -2.02 2.07 -2.19
C ARG A 131 -2.59 2.26 -3.59
N LEU A 132 -2.92 3.50 -3.96
CA LEU A 132 -3.38 3.83 -5.31
C LEU A 132 -2.31 3.46 -6.35
N ALA A 133 -1.05 3.80 -6.10
CA ALA A 133 0.05 3.46 -6.98
C ALA A 133 0.26 1.95 -7.13
N THR A 134 0.17 1.17 -6.04
CA THR A 134 0.24 -0.30 -6.12
C THR A 134 -0.88 -0.86 -6.97
N TYR A 135 -2.10 -0.33 -6.85
CA TYR A 135 -3.22 -0.74 -7.70
C TYR A 135 -2.97 -0.44 -9.17
N VAL A 136 -2.53 0.79 -9.50
CA VAL A 136 -2.16 1.19 -10.87
C VAL A 136 -1.05 0.31 -11.44
N GLU A 137 -0.07 -0.06 -10.62
CA GLU A 137 1.08 -0.89 -11.01
C GLU A 137 0.74 -2.37 -11.22
N CYS A 138 -0.21 -2.92 -10.47
CA CYS A 138 -0.83 -4.22 -10.72
C CYS A 138 -2.00 -4.43 -9.73
N PRO A 139 -3.26 -4.52 -10.19
CA PRO A 139 -4.40 -4.79 -9.32
C PRO A 139 -4.27 -6.08 -8.52
N ARG A 140 -3.66 -7.13 -9.10
CA ARG A 140 -3.42 -8.40 -8.41
C ARG A 140 -2.39 -8.27 -7.27
N ARG A 141 -1.34 -7.46 -7.46
CA ARG A 141 -0.39 -7.15 -6.39
C ARG A 141 -1.07 -6.40 -5.24
N TYR A 142 -1.97 -5.48 -5.57
CA TYR A 142 -2.77 -4.79 -4.55
C TYR A 142 -3.59 -5.77 -3.72
N GLU A 143 -4.27 -6.73 -4.38
CA GLU A 143 -5.04 -7.76 -3.71
C GLU A 143 -4.19 -8.54 -2.70
N TYR A 144 -3.04 -9.08 -3.14
CA TYR A 144 -2.16 -9.83 -2.23
C TYR A 144 -1.68 -8.99 -1.07
N GLN A 145 -1.22 -7.77 -1.33
CA GLN A 145 -0.55 -6.95 -0.32
C GLN A 145 -1.52 -6.32 0.68
N TYR A 146 -2.67 -5.82 0.23
CA TYR A 146 -3.54 -4.96 1.04
C TYR A 146 -4.88 -5.60 1.40
N ASP A 147 -5.46 -6.38 0.49
CA ASP A 147 -6.72 -7.08 0.74
C ASP A 147 -6.48 -8.37 1.52
N GLN A 148 -5.66 -9.27 0.97
CA GLN A 148 -5.31 -10.55 1.57
C GLN A 148 -4.21 -10.45 2.63
N ARG A 149 -3.43 -9.36 2.61
CA ARG A 149 -2.35 -9.07 3.58
C ARG A 149 -1.31 -10.18 3.65
N ILE A 150 -0.89 -10.65 2.48
CA ILE A 150 0.18 -11.63 2.33
C ILE A 150 1.51 -10.91 2.54
N GLU A 151 2.26 -11.37 3.54
CA GLU A 151 3.62 -10.88 3.77
C GLU A 151 4.52 -11.29 2.60
N PRO A 152 5.25 -10.35 1.99
CA PRO A 152 6.20 -10.68 0.94
C PRO A 152 7.37 -11.50 1.53
N PRO A 153 8.09 -12.28 0.70
CA PRO A 153 9.40 -12.79 1.07
C PRO A 153 10.31 -11.65 1.55
N PRO A 154 11.27 -11.91 2.46
CA PRO A 154 12.17 -10.90 3.02
C PRO A 154 13.20 -10.35 2.01
N ASP A 155 13.00 -10.58 0.71
CA ASP A 155 13.92 -10.13 -0.33
C ASP A 155 13.87 -8.60 -0.48
N GLY A 156 15.05 -7.98 -0.53
CA GLY A 156 15.18 -6.54 -0.77
C GLY A 156 14.98 -5.65 0.46
N GLU A 157 14.95 -6.22 1.68
CA GLU A 157 14.84 -5.47 2.93
C GLU A 157 15.88 -4.33 3.03
N GLN A 158 17.09 -4.52 2.50
CA GLN A 158 18.14 -3.50 2.49
C GLN A 158 17.70 -2.17 1.86
N TYR A 159 16.93 -2.20 0.76
CA TYR A 159 16.47 -0.97 0.10
C TYR A 159 15.42 -0.23 0.92
N LYS A 160 14.61 -0.99 1.66
CA LYS A 160 13.57 -0.47 2.55
C LYS A 160 14.21 0.16 3.78
N ASN A 161 15.17 -0.54 4.39
CA ASN A 161 15.93 -0.08 5.55
C ASN A 161 16.74 1.18 5.22
N ARG A 162 17.38 1.23 4.05
CA ARG A 162 18.05 2.45 3.56
C ARG A 162 17.10 3.63 3.42
N GLY A 163 15.89 3.41 2.88
CA GLY A 163 14.86 4.43 2.81
C GLY A 163 14.50 4.97 4.19
N ILE A 164 14.25 4.09 5.15
CA ILE A 164 13.97 4.45 6.55
C ILE A 164 15.10 5.32 7.11
N VAL A 165 16.36 4.91 6.90
CA VAL A 165 17.53 5.66 7.37
C VAL A 165 17.55 7.09 6.84
N TYR A 166 17.24 7.31 5.55
CA TYR A 166 17.17 8.65 5.00
C TYR A 166 16.07 9.51 5.62
N HIS A 167 14.82 9.00 5.63
CA HIS A 167 13.68 9.77 6.11
C HIS A 167 13.81 10.10 7.60
N GLU A 168 14.12 9.10 8.44
CA GLU A 168 14.22 9.31 9.89
C GLU A 168 15.42 10.18 10.27
N THR A 169 16.58 10.05 9.60
CA THR A 169 17.72 10.93 9.87
C THR A 169 17.38 12.39 9.55
N ILE A 170 16.80 12.65 8.38
CA ILE A 170 16.48 14.03 7.98
C ILE A 170 15.39 14.61 8.89
N ALA A 171 14.33 13.84 9.18
CA ALA A 171 13.27 14.28 10.08
C ALA A 171 13.81 14.60 11.49
N ALA A 172 14.68 13.75 12.04
CA ALA A 172 15.29 13.98 13.35
C ALA A 172 16.14 15.26 13.36
N VAL A 173 16.96 15.48 12.34
CA VAL A 173 17.77 16.71 12.23
C VAL A 173 16.88 17.95 12.17
N CYS A 174 15.87 17.95 11.29
CA CYS A 174 14.93 19.07 11.17
C CYS A 174 14.20 19.37 12.50
N ASN A 175 13.79 18.34 13.24
CA ASN A 175 13.06 18.52 14.51
C ASN A 175 13.97 18.97 15.67
N GLU A 176 15.21 18.52 15.72
CA GLU A 176 16.09 18.69 16.89
C GLU A 176 17.09 19.83 16.74
N THR A 177 17.31 20.30 15.50
CA THR A 177 18.31 21.34 15.21
C THR A 177 17.73 22.57 14.51
N GLY A 178 16.42 22.64 14.28
CA GLY A 178 15.80 23.77 13.57
C GLY A 178 16.12 25.15 14.18
N ASP A 179 16.30 25.22 15.50
CA ASP A 179 16.62 26.46 16.23
C ASP A 179 18.12 26.79 16.29
N THR A 180 19.01 25.92 15.81
CA THR A 180 20.45 26.19 15.86
C THR A 180 20.91 27.03 14.67
N GLU A 181 21.71 28.04 14.96
CA GLU A 181 22.35 28.88 13.95
C GLU A 181 23.67 28.28 13.45
N ASP A 182 24.26 27.31 14.18
CA ASP A 182 25.55 26.71 13.78
C ASP A 182 25.35 25.55 12.80
N GLU A 183 25.82 25.72 11.56
CA GLU A 183 25.76 24.70 10.52
C GLU A 183 26.56 23.45 10.89
N ALA A 184 27.67 23.61 11.60
CA ALA A 184 28.51 22.49 12.01
C ALA A 184 27.75 21.57 12.98
N ASP A 185 26.96 22.14 13.90
CA ASP A 185 26.14 21.37 14.85
C ASP A 185 25.06 20.56 14.12
N ILE A 186 24.42 21.13 13.09
CA ILE A 186 23.41 20.43 12.26
C ILE A 186 24.05 19.22 11.56
N ILE A 187 25.19 19.44 10.91
CA ILE A 187 25.91 18.40 10.16
C ILE A 187 26.42 17.30 11.10
N GLU A 188 27.00 17.66 12.25
CA GLU A 188 27.46 16.70 13.25
C GLU A 188 26.29 15.88 13.83
N TYR A 189 25.16 16.54 14.11
CA TYR A 189 23.97 15.85 14.58
C TYR A 189 23.47 14.83 13.55
N ALA A 190 23.37 15.22 12.27
CA ALA A 190 22.98 14.33 11.18
C ALA A 190 23.91 13.11 11.08
N ARG A 191 25.21 13.35 11.24
CA ARG A 191 26.21 12.27 11.26
C ARG A 191 25.98 11.30 12.40
N ARG A 192 25.90 11.80 13.61
CA ARG A 192 25.69 10.96 14.81
C ARG A 192 24.37 10.18 14.75
N TYR A 193 23.27 10.85 14.36
CA TYR A 193 21.95 10.22 14.32
C TYR A 193 21.88 9.08 13.30
N PHE A 194 22.47 9.28 12.11
CA PHE A 194 22.59 8.20 11.13
C PHE A 194 23.35 6.99 11.69
N GLU A 195 24.44 7.17 12.46
CA GLU A 195 25.20 6.02 12.97
C GLU A 195 24.33 5.15 13.88
N ASP A 196 23.63 5.81 14.80
CA ASP A 196 22.70 5.14 15.72
C ASP A 196 21.60 4.42 14.93
N LEU A 197 20.96 5.14 14.01
CA LEU A 197 19.86 4.62 13.23
C LEU A 197 20.27 3.46 12.31
N TRP A 198 21.39 3.57 11.60
CA TRP A 198 21.90 2.50 10.74
C TRP A 198 22.16 1.23 11.56
N SER A 199 22.75 1.36 12.75
CA SER A 199 23.02 0.19 13.61
C SER A 199 21.76 -0.49 14.14
N ARG A 200 20.64 0.24 14.20
CA ARG A 200 19.34 -0.24 14.68
C ARG A 200 18.49 -0.87 13.57
N GLU A 201 18.48 -0.26 12.38
CA GLU A 201 17.57 -0.61 11.29
C GLU A 201 18.21 -1.49 10.20
N CYS A 202 19.54 -1.56 10.11
CA CYS A 202 20.23 -2.33 9.08
C CYS A 202 21.07 -3.46 9.71
N SER A 203 20.86 -4.70 9.26
CA SER A 203 21.68 -5.85 9.62
C SER A 203 22.58 -6.29 8.47
N PRO A 204 23.84 -6.72 8.71
CA PRO A 204 24.66 -7.38 7.69
C PRO A 204 24.00 -8.63 7.09
N ASP A 205 23.10 -9.28 7.83
CA ASP A 205 22.38 -10.49 7.38
C ASP A 205 21.35 -10.18 6.28
N ASP A 206 20.94 -8.91 6.13
CA ASP A 206 20.02 -8.46 5.07
C ASP A 206 20.75 -8.34 3.71
N TYR A 207 22.06 -8.57 3.68
CA TYR A 207 22.90 -8.36 2.51
C TYR A 207 23.56 -9.67 2.07
N LYS A 208 23.76 -9.79 0.75
CA LYS A 208 24.45 -10.96 0.16
C LYS A 208 25.87 -11.17 0.70
N THR A 209 26.56 -10.09 1.06
CA THR A 209 27.93 -10.13 1.60
C THR A 209 28.16 -8.97 2.57
N LEU A 210 29.12 -9.13 3.48
CA LEU A 210 29.55 -8.05 4.37
C LEU A 210 30.06 -6.82 3.59
N SER A 211 30.80 -7.02 2.50
CA SER A 211 31.28 -5.91 1.67
C SER A 211 30.15 -5.14 0.98
N HIS A 212 29.04 -5.82 0.64
CA HIS A 212 27.86 -5.15 0.12
C HIS A 212 27.19 -4.27 1.20
N TYR A 213 27.06 -4.78 2.43
CA TYR A 213 26.59 -4.02 3.58
C TYR A 213 27.48 -2.80 3.87
N GLU A 214 28.80 -2.98 3.92
CA GLU A 214 29.76 -1.91 4.18
C GLU A 214 29.73 -0.83 3.10
N TYR A 215 29.62 -1.23 1.83
CA TYR A 215 29.49 -0.30 0.72
C TYR A 215 28.18 0.47 0.77
N ASP A 216 27.04 -0.18 1.02
CA ASP A 216 25.75 0.51 1.09
C ASP A 216 25.67 1.46 2.30
N ARG A 217 26.26 1.08 3.44
CA ARG A 217 26.44 1.99 4.58
C ARG A 217 27.23 3.23 4.17
N LYS A 218 28.36 3.05 3.48
CA LYS A 218 29.20 4.16 3.01
C LYS A 218 28.44 5.04 2.02
N LEU A 219 27.76 4.44 1.04
CA LEU A 219 26.93 5.15 0.06
C LEU A 219 25.84 5.98 0.73
N THR A 220 25.13 5.40 1.69
CA THR A 220 24.04 6.06 2.41
C THR A 220 24.56 7.21 3.28
N ARG A 221 25.67 6.98 3.99
CA ARG A 221 26.39 8.00 4.76
C ARG A 221 26.81 9.17 3.87
N THR A 222 27.48 8.91 2.76
CA THR A 222 27.95 9.97 1.84
C THR A 222 26.76 10.72 1.24
N GLY A 223 25.63 10.06 0.99
CA GLY A 223 24.39 10.74 0.57
C GLY A 223 23.84 11.72 1.61
N ILE A 224 23.81 11.32 2.89
CA ILE A 224 23.43 12.21 4.00
C ILE A 224 24.40 13.38 4.13
N ASP A 225 25.71 13.10 4.10
CA ASP A 225 26.74 14.14 4.17
C ASP A 225 26.60 15.12 3.00
N SER A 226 26.46 14.63 1.77
CA SER A 226 26.24 15.45 0.57
C SER A 226 24.99 16.33 0.70
N TYR A 227 23.89 15.81 1.24
CA TYR A 227 22.65 16.56 1.46
C TYR A 227 22.81 17.71 2.46
N PHE A 228 23.51 17.50 3.58
CA PHE A 228 23.67 18.54 4.62
C PHE A 228 24.86 19.47 4.39
N GLU A 229 25.97 18.99 3.85
CA GLU A 229 27.18 19.79 3.64
C GLU A 229 27.12 20.64 2.36
N ASN A 230 26.60 20.06 1.27
CA ASN A 230 26.64 20.69 -0.06
C ASN A 230 25.25 20.89 -0.68
N GLY A 231 24.23 20.21 -0.14
CA GLY A 231 22.84 20.28 -0.58
C GLY A 231 22.00 21.28 0.23
N PRO A 232 20.68 21.19 0.13
CA PRO A 232 19.78 22.10 0.82
C PRO A 232 19.50 21.68 2.28
N GLY A 233 20.17 20.64 2.82
CA GLY A 233 19.82 20.02 4.10
C GLY A 233 19.84 20.99 5.29
N VAL A 234 20.87 21.82 5.41
CA VAL A 234 20.94 22.86 6.46
C VAL A 234 19.81 23.88 6.31
N LYS A 235 19.53 24.33 5.08
CA LYS A 235 18.42 25.27 4.81
C LYS A 235 17.07 24.63 5.14
N HIS A 236 16.86 23.36 4.77
CA HIS A 236 15.64 22.63 5.08
C HIS A 236 15.47 22.39 6.57
N ALA A 237 16.56 22.12 7.32
CA ALA A 237 16.50 21.99 8.77
C ALA A 237 16.02 23.28 9.44
N ARG A 238 16.63 24.42 9.11
CA ARG A 238 16.28 25.74 9.67
C ARG A 238 14.87 26.21 9.34
N ASN A 239 14.37 25.88 8.14
CA ASN A 239 13.08 26.35 7.66
C ASN A 239 11.98 25.28 7.74
N SER A 240 12.25 24.11 8.30
CA SER A 240 11.25 23.05 8.47
C SER A 240 10.21 23.49 9.49
N VAL A 241 8.95 23.61 9.07
CA VAL A 241 7.84 23.91 10.00
C VAL A 241 7.18 22.64 10.53
N ALA A 242 7.27 21.53 9.80
CA ALA A 242 6.79 20.23 10.24
C ALA A 242 7.42 19.10 9.43
N THR A 243 7.72 17.99 10.09
CA THR A 243 8.19 16.75 9.45
C THR A 243 7.16 15.63 9.62
N GLU A 244 7.17 14.67 8.70
CA GLU A 244 6.35 13.45 8.77
C GLU A 244 4.84 13.73 8.94
N VAL A 245 4.36 14.79 8.28
CA VAL A 245 2.99 15.31 8.43
C VAL A 245 2.00 14.30 7.86
N THR A 246 1.22 13.69 8.74
CA THR A 246 0.12 12.80 8.34
C THR A 246 -1.10 13.63 8.00
N VAL A 247 -1.61 13.42 6.79
CA VAL A 247 -2.75 14.17 6.28
C VAL A 247 -3.85 13.25 5.75
N GLU A 248 -5.10 13.66 5.88
CA GLU A 248 -6.27 12.95 5.37
C GLU A 248 -7.25 13.94 4.77
N THR A 249 -7.73 13.67 3.56
CA THR A 249 -8.76 14.48 2.89
C THR A 249 -9.78 13.61 2.20
N GLU A 250 -10.92 14.22 1.88
CA GLU A 250 -11.85 13.73 0.89
C GLU A 250 -11.92 14.73 -0.26
N TYR A 251 -11.50 14.32 -1.46
CA TYR A 251 -11.63 15.14 -2.66
C TYR A 251 -12.46 14.40 -3.71
N LYS A 252 -13.56 15.02 -4.16
CA LYS A 252 -14.50 14.46 -5.15
C LYS A 252 -14.92 13.01 -4.85
N ARG A 253 -15.21 12.71 -3.57
CA ARG A 253 -15.58 11.38 -3.04
C ARG A 253 -14.45 10.34 -3.03
N THR A 254 -13.21 10.75 -3.26
CA THR A 254 -12.03 9.92 -3.03
C THR A 254 -11.43 10.30 -1.69
N LYS A 255 -11.48 9.38 -0.72
CA LYS A 255 -10.82 9.56 0.57
C LYS A 255 -9.37 9.16 0.48
N VAL A 256 -8.47 10.10 0.63
CA VAL A 256 -7.03 9.85 0.57
C VAL A 256 -6.34 10.24 1.87
N ASN A 257 -5.36 9.45 2.29
CA ASN A 257 -4.45 9.81 3.36
C ASN A 257 -3.00 9.67 2.93
N GLY A 258 -2.09 10.40 3.54
CA GLY A 258 -0.68 10.19 3.25
C GLY A 258 0.21 10.91 4.23
N ARG A 259 1.50 10.91 3.91
CA ARG A 259 2.55 11.42 4.78
C ARG A 259 3.51 12.24 3.94
N ILE A 260 3.61 13.52 4.28
CA ILE A 260 4.55 14.46 3.67
C ILE A 260 5.82 14.42 4.52
N ASP A 261 6.97 14.15 3.93
CA ASP A 261 8.21 13.94 4.69
C ASP A 261 8.67 15.23 5.38
N ASN A 262 8.66 16.35 4.67
CA ASN A 262 9.02 17.65 5.22
C ASN A 262 8.19 18.78 4.59
N VAL A 263 7.77 19.73 5.43
CA VAL A 263 7.13 20.98 5.03
C VAL A 263 8.09 22.11 5.39
N VAL A 264 8.64 22.75 4.36
CA VAL A 264 9.66 23.80 4.51
C VAL A 264 9.02 25.15 4.21
N GLN A 265 9.18 26.12 5.10
CA GLN A 265 8.77 27.50 4.87
C GLN A 265 9.67 28.16 3.82
N THR A 266 9.04 28.93 2.94
CA THR A 266 9.69 29.75 1.91
C THR A 266 9.22 31.19 2.07
N ASP A 267 9.82 32.10 1.32
CA ASP A 267 9.45 33.52 1.37
C ASP A 267 7.98 33.75 0.95
N ASP A 268 7.46 32.92 0.04
CA ASP A 268 6.13 33.07 -0.57
C ASP A 268 5.08 32.07 -0.03
N GLY A 269 5.48 31.11 0.81
CA GLY A 269 4.58 30.08 1.34
C GLY A 269 5.30 28.78 1.74
N LEU A 270 4.82 27.64 1.26
CA LEU A 270 5.31 26.30 1.66
C LEU A 270 5.93 25.52 0.49
N SER A 271 7.02 24.83 0.77
CA SER A 271 7.60 23.81 -0.10
C SER A 271 7.48 22.44 0.57
N LEU A 272 6.67 21.57 -0.04
CA LEU A 272 6.53 20.18 0.36
C LEU A 272 7.67 19.37 -0.25
N VAL A 273 8.50 18.77 0.59
CA VAL A 273 9.68 18.01 0.14
C VAL A 273 9.46 16.53 0.42
N ASP A 274 9.68 15.71 -0.60
CA ASP A 274 9.62 14.26 -0.52
C ASP A 274 10.96 13.65 -0.91
N TYR A 275 11.55 12.89 0.00
CA TYR A 275 12.90 12.36 -0.17
C TYR A 275 12.86 11.02 -0.92
N LYS A 276 13.79 10.85 -1.86
CA LYS A 276 13.93 9.64 -2.68
C LYS A 276 15.41 9.28 -2.80
N GLY A 277 15.70 7.99 -3.01
CA GLY A 277 17.04 7.57 -3.40
C GLY A 277 17.43 8.18 -4.74
N THR A 278 16.59 8.04 -5.77
CA THR A 278 16.83 8.57 -7.12
C THR A 278 15.57 9.20 -7.71
N LEU A 279 15.73 9.97 -8.80
CA LEU A 279 14.64 10.69 -9.48
C LEU A 279 14.24 10.06 -10.83
N SER A 280 14.67 8.84 -11.14
CA SER A 280 14.49 8.21 -12.46
C SER A 280 13.01 8.02 -12.84
N ASN A 281 12.14 7.86 -11.86
CA ASN A 281 10.71 7.58 -12.05
C ASN A 281 9.79 8.78 -11.72
N ILE A 282 10.36 9.97 -11.56
CA ILE A 282 9.60 11.18 -11.27
C ILE A 282 9.26 11.89 -12.58
N ILE A 283 8.00 12.35 -12.72
CA ILE A 283 7.56 13.10 -13.89
C ILE A 283 8.45 14.31 -14.20
N THR A 284 8.56 14.64 -15.49
CA THR A 284 9.31 15.78 -16.02
C THR A 284 8.47 16.45 -17.11
N SER A 285 8.87 17.64 -17.56
CA SER A 285 8.25 18.28 -18.72
C SER A 285 8.23 17.41 -19.98
N ARG A 286 9.19 16.48 -20.12
CA ARG A 286 9.28 15.54 -21.26
C ARG A 286 8.41 14.30 -21.10
N THR A 287 8.10 13.92 -19.86
CA THR A 287 7.41 12.65 -19.55
C THR A 287 5.98 12.84 -19.04
N VAL A 288 5.58 14.06 -18.67
CA VAL A 288 4.23 14.33 -18.13
C VAL A 288 3.11 13.97 -19.11
N GLY A 289 3.34 14.13 -20.42
CA GLY A 289 2.38 13.70 -21.46
C GLY A 289 2.08 12.20 -21.43
N LYS A 290 3.01 11.38 -20.89
CA LYS A 290 2.82 9.93 -20.73
C LYS A 290 1.75 9.57 -19.70
N LEU A 291 1.35 10.49 -18.82
CA LEU A 291 0.23 10.26 -17.90
C LEU A 291 -1.09 10.13 -18.67
N LYS A 292 -1.27 10.95 -19.70
CA LYS A 292 -2.46 10.88 -20.55
C LYS A 292 -2.45 9.62 -21.42
N GLU A 293 -1.31 9.31 -22.04
CA GLU A 293 -1.16 8.05 -22.79
C GLU A 293 -1.42 6.82 -21.90
N HIS A 294 -1.07 6.88 -20.61
CA HIS A 294 -1.40 5.81 -19.67
C HIS A 294 -2.88 5.71 -19.36
N LEU A 295 -3.53 6.84 -19.11
CA LEU A 295 -4.97 6.91 -18.90
C LEU A 295 -5.77 6.39 -20.12
N GLU A 296 -5.29 6.67 -21.33
CA GLU A 296 -5.94 6.26 -22.59
C GLU A 296 -5.64 4.80 -22.98
N GLY A 297 -4.74 4.11 -22.25
CA GLY A 297 -4.32 2.74 -22.56
C GLY A 297 -3.26 2.62 -23.66
N ASP A 298 -2.75 3.74 -24.17
CA ASP A 298 -1.72 3.78 -25.23
C ASP A 298 -0.32 3.45 -24.72
N SER A 299 -0.07 3.61 -23.41
CA SER A 299 1.21 3.24 -22.81
C SER A 299 1.11 2.83 -21.34
N TYR A 300 1.87 1.83 -20.91
CA TYR A 300 1.88 1.46 -19.50
C TYR A 300 3.04 2.13 -18.75
N ARG A 301 2.74 3.07 -17.83
CA ARG A 301 3.71 3.93 -17.13
C ARG A 301 3.41 4.11 -15.64
N PRO A 302 3.19 3.02 -14.88
CA PRO A 302 2.72 3.09 -13.49
C PRO A 302 3.67 3.84 -12.56
N LYS A 303 5.00 3.74 -12.79
CA LYS A 303 6.01 4.44 -11.97
C LYS A 303 5.92 5.98 -12.11
N LEU A 304 5.60 6.50 -13.30
CA LEU A 304 5.35 7.93 -13.51
C LEU A 304 4.01 8.35 -12.89
N VAL A 305 2.98 7.52 -13.02
CA VAL A 305 1.67 7.79 -12.41
C VAL A 305 1.77 7.87 -10.90
N LYS A 306 2.54 6.96 -10.27
CA LYS A 306 2.82 6.98 -8.83
C LYS A 306 3.34 8.34 -8.35
N SER A 307 4.35 8.89 -9.02
CA SER A 307 4.91 10.19 -8.62
C SER A 307 3.92 11.34 -8.84
N ALA A 308 3.14 11.31 -9.92
CA ALA A 308 2.10 12.30 -10.16
C ALA A 308 0.97 12.25 -9.12
N ILE A 309 0.48 11.05 -8.76
CA ILE A 309 -0.56 10.85 -7.74
C ILE A 309 -0.10 11.41 -6.39
N GLN A 310 1.12 11.06 -5.98
CA GLN A 310 1.66 11.49 -4.68
C GLN A 310 1.78 13.02 -4.59
N ALA A 311 2.40 13.66 -5.58
CA ALA A 311 2.52 15.12 -5.62
C ALA A 311 1.15 15.82 -5.67
N ALA A 312 0.24 15.37 -6.53
CA ALA A 312 -1.09 15.97 -6.67
C ALA A 312 -1.93 15.86 -5.40
N VAL A 313 -1.88 14.71 -4.70
CA VAL A 313 -2.56 14.57 -3.40
C VAL A 313 -1.97 15.56 -2.40
N TYR A 314 -0.66 15.62 -2.25
CA TYR A 314 -0.05 16.47 -1.22
C TYR A 314 -0.23 17.98 -1.47
N LEU A 315 -0.20 18.42 -2.73
CA LEU A 315 -0.51 19.80 -3.10
C LEU A 315 -1.93 20.23 -2.71
N GLU A 316 -2.91 19.31 -2.77
CA GLU A 316 -4.28 19.61 -2.35
C GLU A 316 -4.45 19.51 -0.84
N VAL A 317 -3.87 18.50 -0.21
CA VAL A 317 -4.17 18.23 1.21
C VAL A 317 -3.51 19.21 2.16
N ILE A 318 -2.33 19.75 1.86
CA ILE A 318 -1.67 20.70 2.76
C ILE A 318 -2.55 21.94 3.04
N ARG A 319 -3.41 22.31 2.07
CA ARG A 319 -4.33 23.46 2.18
C ARG A 319 -5.41 23.27 3.25
N GLU A 320 -5.63 22.03 3.70
CA GLU A 320 -6.57 21.68 4.75
C GLU A 320 -5.90 21.59 6.14
N THR A 321 -4.59 21.84 6.21
CA THR A 321 -3.81 21.82 7.47
C THR A 321 -3.71 23.22 8.06
N ASP A 322 -3.38 23.28 9.35
CA ASP A 322 -3.08 24.52 10.07
C ASP A 322 -1.74 25.16 9.68
N LEU A 323 -0.92 24.47 8.90
CA LEU A 323 0.33 25.00 8.34
C LEU A 323 0.08 25.94 7.16
N PHE A 324 -1.08 25.86 6.51
CA PHE A 324 -1.42 26.67 5.35
C PHE A 324 -2.28 27.88 5.73
N GLU A 325 -1.90 29.05 5.23
CA GLU A 325 -2.69 30.27 5.32
C GLU A 325 -3.13 30.74 3.93
N GLU A 326 -4.33 31.33 3.83
CA GLU A 326 -4.85 31.86 2.57
C GLU A 326 -3.88 32.91 1.99
N GLY A 327 -3.45 32.69 0.75
CA GLY A 327 -2.48 33.55 0.06
C GLY A 327 -1.06 32.98 0.00
N MET A 328 -0.75 31.89 0.72
CA MET A 328 0.52 31.18 0.57
C MET A 328 0.59 30.43 -0.76
N ASP A 329 1.75 30.50 -1.43
CA ASP A 329 2.09 29.61 -2.52
C ASP A 329 2.50 28.23 -1.98
N VAL A 330 2.13 27.17 -2.71
CA VAL A 330 2.48 25.79 -2.33
C VAL A 330 3.20 25.13 -3.49
N SER A 331 4.40 24.65 -3.23
CA SER A 331 5.21 23.87 -4.18
C SER A 331 5.44 22.45 -3.69
N PHE A 332 5.74 21.54 -4.61
CA PHE A 332 6.10 20.15 -4.34
C PHE A 332 7.41 19.77 -5.03
N VAL A 333 8.39 19.36 -4.23
CA VAL A 333 9.74 19.01 -4.66
C VAL A 333 10.07 17.57 -4.27
N TYR A 334 10.42 16.76 -5.25
CA TYR A 334 11.13 15.51 -4.98
C TYR A 334 12.62 15.78 -4.83
N TYR A 335 13.25 15.32 -3.75
CA TYR A 335 14.69 15.42 -3.58
C TYR A 335 15.34 14.03 -3.67
N GLY A 336 16.15 13.82 -4.71
CA GLY A 336 16.94 12.61 -4.89
C GLY A 336 18.26 12.73 -4.13
N ILE A 337 18.45 11.95 -3.06
CA ILE A 337 19.66 11.98 -2.23
C ILE A 337 20.88 11.41 -2.98
N LEU A 338 20.65 10.38 -3.80
CA LEU A 338 21.65 9.73 -4.65
C LEU A 338 21.27 9.96 -6.13
N HIS A 339 20.96 11.22 -6.49
CA HIS A 339 20.53 11.52 -7.85
C HIS A 339 21.54 11.03 -8.88
N ASP A 340 22.80 11.42 -8.67
CA ASP A 340 23.96 10.86 -9.34
C ASP A 340 24.82 10.16 -8.30
N HIS A 341 25.24 8.93 -8.60
CA HIS A 341 26.16 8.19 -7.76
C HIS A 341 26.99 7.23 -8.59
N GLU A 342 28.30 7.19 -8.33
CA GLU A 342 29.22 6.28 -9.02
C GLU A 342 30.25 5.71 -8.04
N PRO A 343 30.65 4.43 -8.21
CA PRO A 343 31.78 3.88 -7.47
C PRO A 343 33.10 4.39 -8.05
N VAL A 344 33.92 5.03 -7.21
CA VAL A 344 35.26 5.51 -7.54
C VAL A 344 36.29 4.61 -6.86
N SER A 345 37.29 4.17 -7.63
CA SER A 345 38.43 3.41 -7.09
C SER A 345 39.48 4.36 -6.54
N THR A 346 39.85 4.18 -5.27
CA THR A 346 40.91 4.93 -4.60
C THR A 346 41.93 3.97 -3.99
N ASP A 347 43.03 4.51 -3.47
CA ASP A 347 44.05 3.72 -2.75
C ASP A 347 43.49 3.07 -1.46
N GLU A 348 42.35 3.54 -0.96
CA GLU A 348 41.64 3.02 0.21
C GLU A 348 40.51 2.03 -0.15
N GLY A 349 40.35 1.71 -1.44
CA GLY A 349 39.32 0.81 -1.96
C GLY A 349 38.25 1.53 -2.78
N ILE A 350 37.06 0.95 -2.87
CA ILE A 350 35.94 1.55 -3.62
C ILE A 350 35.19 2.52 -2.70
N VAL A 351 35.03 3.76 -3.14
CA VAL A 351 34.29 4.80 -2.44
C VAL A 351 33.16 5.32 -3.32
N PRO A 352 31.99 5.66 -2.77
CA PRO A 352 30.92 6.27 -3.53
C PRO A 352 31.21 7.77 -3.73
N ASP A 353 31.11 8.25 -4.96
CA ASP A 353 30.91 9.66 -5.27
C ASP A 353 29.41 9.89 -5.47
N VAL A 354 28.84 10.92 -4.84
CA VAL A 354 27.39 11.13 -4.80
C VAL A 354 27.04 12.60 -4.87
N SER A 355 25.96 12.90 -5.59
CA SER A 355 25.31 14.21 -5.53
C SER A 355 23.80 14.09 -5.50
N GLY A 356 23.17 15.02 -4.78
CA GLY A 356 21.74 15.13 -4.68
C GLY A 356 21.16 16.13 -5.68
N SER A 357 19.86 16.02 -5.96
CA SER A 357 19.15 16.97 -6.82
C SER A 357 17.68 17.10 -6.44
N GLY A 358 17.17 18.33 -6.52
CA GLY A 358 15.75 18.63 -6.34
C GLY A 358 15.01 18.70 -7.68
N ARG A 359 13.79 18.20 -7.71
CA ARG A 359 12.87 18.32 -8.86
C ARG A 359 11.52 18.84 -8.39
N ASP A 360 11.28 20.11 -8.69
CA ASP A 360 9.96 20.74 -8.57
C ASP A 360 9.02 20.19 -9.66
N VAL A 361 7.88 19.66 -9.23
CA VAL A 361 6.84 19.10 -10.12
C VAL A 361 5.51 19.84 -10.00
N THR A 362 5.48 20.98 -9.32
CA THR A 362 4.27 21.75 -8.99
C THR A 362 3.45 22.07 -10.22
N ASN A 363 4.03 22.81 -11.16
CA ASN A 363 3.34 23.23 -12.38
C ASN A 363 2.95 22.03 -13.26
N LEU A 364 3.79 20.99 -13.31
CA LEU A 364 3.47 19.76 -14.06
C LEU A 364 2.19 19.11 -13.52
N CYS A 365 2.02 19.08 -12.20
CA CYS A 365 0.83 18.52 -11.56
C CYS A 365 -0.40 19.43 -11.75
N MET A 366 -0.24 20.75 -11.58
CA MET A 366 -1.34 21.71 -11.74
C MET A 366 -1.87 21.72 -13.18
N ASP A 367 -0.98 21.78 -14.17
CA ASP A 367 -1.35 21.79 -15.59
C ASP A 367 -2.01 20.48 -16.03
N ASN A 368 -1.72 19.36 -15.36
CA ASN A 368 -2.24 18.03 -15.67
C ASN A 368 -3.23 17.51 -14.62
N HIS A 369 -3.77 18.40 -13.78
CA HIS A 369 -4.62 18.06 -12.65
C HIS A 369 -5.81 17.17 -13.05
N GLY A 370 -6.47 17.48 -14.18
CA GLY A 370 -7.61 16.69 -14.68
C GLY A 370 -7.24 15.22 -14.96
N THR A 371 -6.13 14.99 -15.64
CA THR A 371 -5.62 13.65 -15.99
C THR A 371 -5.24 12.87 -14.73
N ILE A 372 -4.47 13.48 -13.82
CA ILE A 372 -4.01 12.81 -12.60
C ILE A 372 -5.18 12.42 -11.70
N TRP A 373 -6.15 13.30 -11.51
CA TRP A 373 -7.33 12.99 -10.71
C TRP A 373 -8.30 12.03 -11.38
N GLN A 374 -8.23 11.85 -12.70
CA GLN A 374 -8.94 10.75 -13.34
C GLN A 374 -8.27 9.41 -13.04
N LEU A 375 -6.93 9.32 -13.15
CA LEU A 375 -6.16 8.13 -12.77
C LEU A 375 -6.41 7.72 -11.30
N ILE A 376 -6.40 8.69 -10.38
CA ILE A 376 -6.72 8.46 -8.97
C ILE A 376 -8.13 7.87 -8.81
N ARG A 377 -9.13 8.42 -9.52
CA ARG A 377 -10.51 7.95 -9.40
C ARG A 377 -10.70 6.56 -9.98
N GLU A 378 -10.10 6.26 -11.12
CA GLU A 378 -10.18 4.94 -11.75
C GLU A 378 -9.57 3.87 -10.84
N ALA A 379 -8.35 4.13 -10.31
CA ALA A 379 -7.72 3.24 -9.33
C ALA A 379 -8.57 3.09 -8.06
N TYR A 380 -9.11 4.19 -7.54
CA TYR A 380 -9.97 4.14 -6.36
C TYR A 380 -11.25 3.33 -6.59
N GLN A 381 -11.93 3.53 -7.72
CA GLN A 381 -13.14 2.76 -8.06
C GLN A 381 -12.83 1.27 -8.24
N GLY A 382 -11.72 0.94 -8.88
CA GLY A 382 -11.25 -0.44 -8.99
C GLY A 382 -11.06 -1.11 -7.63
N ILE A 383 -10.41 -0.42 -6.69
CA ILE A 383 -10.29 -0.87 -5.29
C ILE A 383 -11.66 -1.05 -4.64
N LEU A 384 -12.57 -0.09 -4.76
CA LEU A 384 -13.90 -0.15 -4.13
C LEU A 384 -14.79 -1.26 -4.69
N THR A 385 -14.60 -1.61 -5.96
CA THR A 385 -15.38 -2.64 -6.67
C THR A 385 -14.73 -4.00 -6.67
N TRP A 386 -13.58 -4.14 -5.98
CA TRP A 386 -12.82 -5.40 -5.88
C TRP A 386 -12.38 -5.93 -7.25
N ASP A 387 -12.08 -5.02 -8.17
CA ASP A 387 -11.56 -5.37 -9.49
C ASP A 387 -10.04 -5.54 -9.40
N PHE A 388 -9.59 -6.77 -9.22
CA PHE A 388 -8.18 -7.13 -9.04
C PHE A 388 -7.61 -7.95 -10.19
N GLU A 389 -8.31 -7.97 -11.33
CA GLU A 389 -7.79 -8.62 -12.52
C GLU A 389 -6.65 -7.77 -13.10
N PRO A 390 -5.49 -8.38 -13.42
CA PRO A 390 -4.37 -7.62 -13.94
C PRO A 390 -4.56 -7.34 -15.44
N ASP A 391 -5.11 -6.17 -15.77
CA ASP A 391 -5.30 -5.69 -17.14
C ASP A 391 -4.67 -4.29 -17.31
N PRO A 392 -3.85 -4.02 -18.36
CA PRO A 392 -3.40 -4.94 -19.43
C PRO A 392 -2.26 -5.88 -19.01
N TRP A 393 -2.51 -7.20 -19.05
CA TRP A 393 -1.56 -8.22 -18.59
C TRP A 393 -0.21 -8.17 -19.30
N SER A 394 -0.18 -8.02 -20.63
CA SER A 394 1.08 -8.04 -21.39
C SER A 394 2.02 -6.90 -21.02
N ASP A 395 1.49 -5.77 -20.59
CA ASP A 395 2.30 -4.64 -20.15
C ASP A 395 2.72 -4.79 -18.70
N ILE A 396 1.80 -5.22 -17.83
CA ILE A 396 2.10 -5.53 -16.42
C ILE A 396 3.20 -6.58 -16.32
N TYR A 397 3.09 -7.67 -17.08
CA TYR A 397 4.09 -8.74 -17.13
C TYR A 397 5.47 -8.19 -17.46
N ARG A 398 5.58 -7.35 -18.51
CA ARG A 398 6.87 -6.80 -18.97
C ARG A 398 7.44 -5.70 -18.08
N SER A 399 6.62 -4.98 -17.32
CA SER A 399 7.07 -3.80 -16.58
C SER A 399 7.19 -4.00 -15.08
N THR A 400 6.47 -4.97 -14.52
CA THR A 400 6.21 -5.06 -13.08
C THR A 400 6.58 -6.42 -12.49
N CYS A 401 6.47 -7.52 -13.24
CA CYS A 401 6.61 -8.85 -12.67
C CYS A 401 8.03 -9.18 -12.16
N ASP A 402 9.08 -8.74 -12.87
CA ASP A 402 10.48 -9.05 -12.52
C ASP A 402 10.88 -8.65 -11.09
N ASP A 403 10.31 -7.55 -10.58
CA ASP A 403 10.57 -7.03 -9.23
C ASP A 403 9.41 -7.33 -8.25
N CYS A 404 8.45 -8.16 -8.64
CA CYS A 404 7.26 -8.40 -7.82
C CYS A 404 7.53 -9.47 -6.75
N PRO A 405 7.38 -9.16 -5.44
CA PRO A 405 7.62 -10.14 -4.38
C PRO A 405 6.60 -11.28 -4.34
N TYR A 406 5.51 -11.17 -5.09
CA TYR A 406 4.45 -12.19 -5.17
C TYR A 406 4.51 -13.01 -6.46
N MET A 407 5.55 -12.81 -7.29
CA MET A 407 5.71 -13.44 -8.60
C MET A 407 5.56 -14.97 -8.53
N GLU A 408 6.21 -15.61 -7.55
CA GLU A 408 6.21 -17.08 -7.40
C GLU A 408 4.85 -17.69 -7.05
N MET A 409 3.90 -16.89 -6.57
CA MET A 409 2.55 -17.36 -6.23
C MET A 409 1.46 -16.78 -7.15
N CYS A 410 1.83 -15.89 -8.07
CA CYS A 410 0.89 -15.25 -8.98
C CYS A 410 0.49 -16.22 -10.11
N PRO A 411 -0.79 -16.63 -10.19
CA PRO A 411 -1.22 -17.60 -11.20
C PRO A 411 -1.13 -17.04 -12.62
N ASP A 412 -1.26 -15.71 -12.80
CA ASP A 412 -1.14 -15.06 -14.10
C ASP A 412 0.31 -15.13 -14.61
N TYR A 413 1.28 -14.85 -13.72
CA TYR A 413 2.71 -14.97 -14.03
C TYR A 413 3.10 -16.41 -14.32
N LEU A 414 2.77 -17.35 -13.41
CA LEU A 414 3.06 -18.78 -13.61
C LEU A 414 2.39 -19.32 -14.87
N GLY A 415 1.20 -18.82 -15.20
CA GLY A 415 0.47 -19.16 -16.42
C GLY A 415 1.20 -18.69 -17.69
N GLU A 416 1.90 -17.56 -17.64
CA GLU A 416 2.75 -17.05 -18.73
C GLU A 416 4.03 -17.89 -18.89
N GLU A 417 4.73 -18.19 -17.78
CA GLU A 417 5.99 -18.94 -17.79
C GLU A 417 5.85 -20.41 -18.23
N VAL A 418 4.68 -21.02 -18.03
CA VAL A 418 4.43 -22.44 -18.33
C VAL A 418 3.77 -22.63 -19.70
N LYS A 419 3.63 -21.58 -20.51
CA LYS A 419 3.15 -21.72 -21.90
C LYS A 419 4.14 -22.56 -22.70
N ILE A 420 3.74 -23.80 -22.98
CA ILE A 420 4.43 -24.67 -23.91
C ILE A 420 4.04 -24.20 -25.32
N GLU A 421 4.99 -23.65 -26.06
CA GLU A 421 4.83 -23.31 -27.49
C GLU A 421 4.61 -24.55 -28.37
#